data_AF-A0A0R2HE01-F1
#
_entry.id   AF-A0A0R2HE01-F1
#
_cell.length_a   1.000
_cell.length_b   1.000
_cell.length_c   1.000
_cell.angle_alpha   90.00
_cell.angle_beta   90.00
_cell.angle_gamma   90.00
#
_symmetry.space_group_name_H-M   'P 1'
#
loop_
_entity.id
_entity.type
_entity.pdbx_description
1 polymer ?
#
loop_
_entity_poly.entity_id
_entity_poly.type
_entity_poly.pdbx_seq_one_letter_code
_entity_poly.pdbx_strand_id
1 'polypeptide(L)' 'MLLRVQTTDDKVLYVNENQIAYVEKLDTSVLDEESNWQVHLTDAETSFTVAHCELKRQEQVV' A
#
# COMPACT_ATOMS: atom_id res chain seq x y z
N MET A 1 10.15 -0.23 -9.22
CA MET A 1 8.90 -0.79 -9.79
C MET A 1 7.74 0.01 -9.19
N LEU A 2 6.64 0.20 -9.92
CA LEU A 2 5.51 1.05 -9.48
C LEU A 2 4.38 0.15 -8.98
N LEU A 3 3.97 0.34 -7.72
CA LEU A 3 2.76 -0.23 -7.14
C LEU A 3 1.58 0.68 -7.46
N ARG A 4 0.51 0.08 -7.99
CA ARG A 4 -0.79 0.73 -8.09
C ARG A 4 -1.54 0.48 -6.79
N VAL A 5 -1.84 1.54 -6.07
CA VAL A 5 -2.65 1.52 -4.86
C VAL A 5 -3.99 2.15 -5.18
N GLN A 6 -5.07 1.43 -4.93
CA GLN A 6 -6.40 2.04 -4.83
C GLN A 6 -6.64 2.34 -3.36
N THR A 7 -7.08 3.55 -3.05
CA THR A 7 -7.45 3.91 -1.68
C THR A 7 -8.95 3.72 -1.49
N THR A 8 -9.37 3.62 -0.23
CA THR A 8 -10.78 3.57 0.18
C THR A 8 -11.62 4.77 -0.29
N ASP A 9 -10.98 5.86 -0.71
CA ASP A 9 -11.63 7.05 -1.29
C ASP A 9 -11.72 7.00 -2.82
N ASP A 10 -11.55 5.81 -3.42
CA ASP A 10 -11.52 5.57 -4.87
C ASP A 10 -10.41 6.33 -5.63
N LYS A 11 -9.37 6.78 -4.92
CA LYS A 11 -8.20 7.40 -5.56
C LYS A 11 -7.21 6.31 -5.96
N VAL A 12 -6.62 6.49 -7.14
CA VAL A 12 -5.52 5.62 -7.61
C VAL A 12 -4.20 6.36 -7.42
N LEU A 13 -3.32 5.79 -6.61
CA LEU A 13 -1.97 6.26 -6.36
C LEU A 13 -0.97 5.33 -7.05
N TYR A 14 0.09 5.90 -7.60
CA TYR A 14 1.24 5.16 -8.14
C TYR A 14 2.42 5.40 -7.22
N VAL A 15 2.80 4.36 -6.48
CA VAL A 15 3.83 4.43 -5.45
C VAL A 15 5.06 3.71 -5.94
N ASN A 16 6.21 4.37 -5.89
CA ASN A 16 7.47 3.69 -6.18
C ASN A 16 7.82 2.78 -5.01
N GLU A 17 7.96 1.47 -5.25
CA GLU A 17 8.34 0.50 -4.21
C GLU A 17 9.66 0.85 -3.53
N ASN A 18 10.58 1.48 -4.26
CA ASN A 18 11.86 1.91 -3.72
C ASN A 18 11.71 3.08 -2.72
N GLN A 19 10.54 3.71 -2.67
CA GLN A 19 10.20 4.77 -1.73
C GLN A 19 9.39 4.25 -0.53
N ILE A 20 9.08 2.96 -0.44
CA ILE A 20 8.40 2.40 0.73
C ILE A 20 9.45 2.07 1.79
N ALA A 21 9.32 2.67 2.97
CA ALA A 21 10.17 2.37 4.13
C ALA A 21 9.73 1.07 4.78
N TYR A 22 8.46 0.97 5.13
CA TYR A 22 7.84 -0.21 5.73
C TYR A 22 6.32 -0.16 5.59
N VAL A 23 5.68 -1.31 5.81
CA VAL A 23 4.22 -1.42 5.88
C VAL A 23 3.85 -1.99 7.24
N GLU A 24 2.94 -1.31 7.93
CA GLU A 24 2.42 -1.71 9.25
C GLU A 24 1.00 -2.24 9.12
N LYS A 25 0.71 -3.34 9.80
CA LYS A 25 -0.66 -3.88 9.90
C LYS A 25 -1.40 -3.14 11.00
N LEU A 26 -2.52 -2.49 10.68
CA LEU A 26 -3.24 -1.65 11.63
C LEU A 26 -4.01 -2.45 12.69
N ASP A 27 -4.57 -3.60 12.31
CA ASP A 27 -5.27 -4.49 13.23
C ASP A 27 -4.70 -5.90 13.11
N THR A 28 -3.99 -6.34 14.15
CA THR A 28 -3.36 -7.66 14.18
C THR A 28 -4.33 -8.80 14.48
N SER A 29 -5.57 -8.48 14.88
CA SER A 29 -6.60 -9.47 15.24
C SER A 29 -7.38 -10.00 14.03
N VAL A 30 -7.33 -9.28 12.91
CA VAL A 30 -7.96 -9.69 11.64
C VAL A 30 -6.98 -10.43 10.75
N LEU A 31 -7.49 -11.25 9.83
CA LEU A 31 -6.67 -11.93 8.83
C LEU A 31 -6.02 -10.90 7.90
N ASP A 32 -4.84 -11.23 7.37
CA ASP A 32 -4.08 -10.31 6.49
C ASP A 32 -4.91 -9.84 5.31
N GLU A 33 -5.72 -10.72 4.73
CA GLU A 33 -6.58 -10.45 3.56
C GLU A 33 -7.69 -9.43 3.81
N GLU A 34 -8.14 -9.32 5.06
CA GLU A 34 -9.21 -8.42 5.50
C GLU A 34 -8.65 -7.19 6.24
N SER A 35 -7.34 -7.16 6.47
CA SER A 35 -6.69 -6.11 7.23
C SER A 35 -6.43 -4.88 6.37
N ASN A 36 -6.54 -3.72 7.02
CA ASN A 36 -5.96 -2.49 6.54
C ASN A 36 -4.49 -2.41 6.95
N TRP A 37 -3.69 -1.83 6.07
CA TRP A 37 -2.26 -1.68 6.22
C TRP A 37 -1.90 -0.21 6.04
N GLN A 38 -0.96 0.28 6.82
CA GLN A 38 -0.41 1.62 6.69
C GLN A 38 0.95 1.54 6.00
N VAL A 39 1.09 2.19 4.86
CA VAL A 39 2.33 2.23 4.09
C VAL A 39 3.07 3.52 4.45
N HIS A 40 4.31 3.38 4.90
CA HIS A 40 5.21 4.50 5.21
C HIS A 40 6.23 4.69 4.11
N LEU A 41 6.44 5.93 3.68
CA LEU A 41 7.41 6.26 2.64
C LEU A 41 8.74 6.73 3.24
N THR A 42 9.86 6.38 2.62
CA THR A 42 11.22 6.73 3.06
C THR A 42 11.55 8.21 2.93
N ASP A 43 10.94 8.89 1.95
CA ASP A 43 11.33 10.25 1.53
C ASP A 43 10.33 11.32 2.00
N ALA A 44 9.26 10.94 2.70
CA ALA A 44 8.21 11.85 3.15
C ALA A 44 7.66 11.47 4.53
N GLU A 45 7.30 12.46 5.36
CA GLU A 45 6.42 12.28 6.55
C GLU A 45 4.97 11.91 6.14
N THR A 46 4.81 11.24 5.00
CA THR A 46 3.53 10.84 4.45
C THR A 46 3.37 9.35 4.61
N SER A 47 2.28 8.96 5.26
CA SER A 47 1.77 7.60 5.25
C SER A 47 0.36 7.61 4.70
N PHE A 48 -0.06 6.45 4.18
CA PHE A 48 -1.44 6.27 3.72
C PHE A 48 -1.90 4.86 4.06
N THR A 49 -3.20 4.74 4.31
CA THR A 49 -3.84 3.47 4.63
C THR A 49 -4.40 2.85 3.36
N VAL A 50 -4.18 1.55 3.21
CA VAL A 50 -4.63 0.74 2.07
C VAL A 50 -5.20 -0.57 2.59
N ALA A 51 -6.25 -1.08 1.96
CA ALA A 51 -6.65 -2.45 2.24
C ALA A 51 -5.62 -3.42 1.63
N HIS A 52 -5.39 -4.57 2.27
CA HIS A 52 -4.51 -5.59 1.74
C HIS A 52 -4.87 -6.00 0.30
N CYS A 53 -6.17 -6.14 0.03
CA CYS A 53 -6.69 -6.51 -1.29
C CYS A 53 -6.44 -5.46 -2.39
N GLU A 54 -6.12 -4.22 -2.00
CA GLU A 54 -5.82 -3.11 -2.91
C GLU A 54 -4.33 -3.01 -3.25
N LEU A 55 -3.46 -3.70 -2.51
CA LEU A 55 -2.04 -3.85 -2.82
C LEU A 55 -1.88 -4.83 -4.00
N LYS A 56 -2.16 -4.36 -5.21
CA LYS A 56 -1.95 -5.14 -6.43
C LYS A 56 -0.63 -4.76 -7.07
N ARG A 57 0.29 -5.73 -7.13
CA ARG A 57 1.50 -5.60 -7.94
C ARG A 57 1.08 -5.46 -9.40
N GLN A 58 1.41 -4.34 -10.04
CA GLN A 58 1.36 -4.30 -11.50
C GLN A 58 2.53 -5.13 -12.00
N GLU A 59 2.26 -6.33 -12.50
CA GLU A 59 3.21 -7.02 -13.34
C GLU A 59 3.42 -6.16 -14.59
N GLN A 60 4.62 -5.58 -14.70
CA GLN A 60 5.05 -4.93 -15.92
C GLN A 60 5.11 -6.02 -16.99
N VAL A 61 4.11 -6.06 -17.87
CA VAL A 61 4.16 -6.89 -19.08
C VAL A 61 5.24 -6.28 -19.96
N VAL A 62 6.41 -6.94 -20.00
CA VAL A 62 7.53 -6.65 -20.90
C VAL A 62 7.30 -7.34 -22.23
#